data_AF-A0A2D8YB32-F1
#
_entry.id   AF-A0A2D8YB32-F1
#
_cell.length_a   1.000
_cell.length_b   1.000
_cell.length_c   1.000
_cell.angle_alpha   90.00
_cell.angle_beta   90.00
_cell.angle_gamma   90.00
#
_symmetry.space_group_name_H-M   'P 1'
#
loop_
_entity.id
_entity.type
_entity.pdbx_description
1 polymer ?
#
loop_
_entity_poly.entity_id
_entity_poly.type
_entity_poly.pdbx_seq_one_letter_code
_entity_poly.pdbx_strand_id
1 'polypeptide(L)'
;MALKTFRTTATAAIAAATLFAGGAAVAQQSVPQEAQPQQAQPQIEPVTDAEISQFVAANEAVSEIAAEVTPQLKAASDEAAAKELQADAQEQMIAAINEEGLSADRFTQIAQMAQMDAELATKLRAEMNS
;
A
#
# COMPACT_ATOMS: atom_id res chain seq x y z
N MET A 1 -27.26 -32.52 32.91
CA MET A 1 -27.07 -33.00 31.53
C MET A 1 -25.60 -32.82 31.15
N ALA A 2 -24.97 -33.56 30.24
CA ALA A 2 -25.15 -34.95 29.80
C ALA A 2 -23.99 -35.26 28.82
N LEU A 3 -22.88 -35.80 29.31
CA LEU A 3 -21.72 -36.14 28.48
C LEU A 3 -22.08 -37.28 27.51
N LYS A 4 -21.69 -37.18 26.23
CA LYS A 4 -21.82 -38.31 25.29
C LYS A 4 -20.64 -38.39 24.32
N THR A 5 -20.02 -39.57 24.28
CA THR A 5 -18.83 -39.89 23.48
C THR A 5 -19.11 -41.04 22.52
N PHE A 6 -18.58 -40.96 21.30
CA PHE A 6 -18.38 -42.06 20.33
C PHE A 6 -17.14 -41.66 19.51
N ARG A 7 -16.00 -42.37 19.48
CA ARG A 7 -15.68 -43.80 19.17
C ARG A 7 -15.76 -44.15 17.68
N THR A 8 -14.58 -44.08 17.03
CA THR A 8 -13.87 -45.16 16.29
C THR A 8 -14.69 -46.15 15.43
N THR A 9 -14.26 -46.58 14.24
CA THR A 9 -12.88 -46.75 13.72
C THR A 9 -12.59 -45.79 12.53
N ALA A 10 -11.89 -46.00 11.40
CA ALA A 10 -11.27 -47.17 10.72
C ALA A 10 -10.02 -46.77 9.89
N THR A 11 -9.51 -47.70 9.07
CA THR A 11 -8.18 -47.66 8.41
C THR A 11 -8.27 -47.65 6.87
N ALA A 12 -7.41 -46.89 6.20
CA ALA A 12 -7.01 -47.16 4.81
C ALA A 12 -5.55 -46.70 4.60
N ALA A 13 -4.61 -47.65 4.54
CA ALA A 13 -3.19 -47.37 4.29
C ALA A 13 -2.82 -47.78 2.85
N ILE A 14 -2.22 -46.86 2.09
CA ILE A 14 -1.57 -47.16 0.82
C ILE A 14 -0.12 -46.68 0.93
N ALA A 15 0.80 -47.62 1.14
CA ALA A 15 2.23 -47.37 1.06
C ALA A 15 2.68 -47.55 -0.40
N ALA A 16 3.11 -46.46 -1.03
CA ALA A 16 3.75 -46.48 -2.35
C ALA A 16 5.22 -46.11 -2.19
N ALA A 17 6.06 -47.10 -1.91
CA ALA A 17 7.51 -46.90 -1.79
C ALA A 17 8.17 -46.95 -3.18
N THR A 18 8.53 -45.78 -3.73
CA THR A 18 9.37 -45.67 -4.92
C THR A 18 10.78 -45.24 -4.53
N LEU A 19 11.74 -46.14 -4.76
CA LEU A 19 13.14 -45.94 -4.41
C LEU A 19 13.82 -45.01 -5.43
N PHE A 20 14.46 -43.94 -4.95
CA PHE A 20 15.55 -43.28 -5.67
C PHE A 20 16.75 -43.15 -4.73
N ALA A 21 17.89 -43.71 -5.16
CA ALA A 21 19.12 -43.77 -4.38
C ALA A 21 20.17 -42.81 -4.96
N GLY A 22 20.60 -41.85 -4.15
CA GLY A 22 21.66 -40.90 -4.43
C GLY A 22 21.96 -40.10 -3.16
N GLY A 23 23.23 -40.05 -2.74
CA GLY A 23 23.60 -39.41 -1.47
C GLY A 23 23.55 -37.86 -1.53
N ALA A 24 23.49 -37.16 -0.39
CA ALA A 24 23.61 -37.65 0.98
C ALA A 24 22.77 -36.85 2.02
N ALA A 25 22.33 -37.58 3.04
CA ALA A 25 21.91 -37.16 4.38
C ALA A 25 21.53 -35.69 4.67
N VAL A 26 20.25 -35.35 4.47
CA VAL A 26 19.43 -34.70 5.52
C VAL A 26 18.05 -35.36 5.52
N ALA A 27 17.52 -35.69 6.70
CA ALA A 27 16.32 -36.51 6.85
C ALA A 27 15.19 -35.79 7.62
N GLN A 28 14.54 -34.84 6.95
CA GLN A 28 13.21 -34.37 7.33
C GLN A 28 12.42 -34.03 6.07
N GLN A 29 11.12 -34.33 6.07
CA GLN A 29 10.30 -34.38 4.86
C GLN A 29 10.00 -32.99 4.29
N SER A 30 10.86 -32.50 3.40
CA SER A 30 10.51 -31.44 2.46
C SER A 30 9.53 -31.99 1.42
N VAL A 31 8.32 -31.43 1.41
CA VAL A 31 7.43 -31.48 0.25
C VAL A 31 8.19 -30.92 -0.96
N PRO A 32 7.93 -31.36 -2.21
CA PRO A 32 8.37 -30.63 -3.39
C PRO A 32 7.72 -29.23 -3.37
N GLN A 33 8.45 -28.27 -2.80
CA GLN A 33 8.03 -26.88 -2.80
C GLN A 33 8.21 -26.39 -4.24
N GLU A 34 7.12 -26.49 -5.01
CA GLU A 34 6.98 -25.81 -6.29
C GLU A 34 7.49 -24.39 -6.10
N ALA A 35 8.48 -24.01 -6.92
CA ALA A 35 9.10 -22.70 -6.82
C ALA A 35 8.07 -21.66 -7.23
N GLN A 36 7.29 -21.19 -6.25
CA GLN A 36 6.35 -20.10 -6.42
C GLN A 36 7.10 -18.98 -7.13
N PRO A 37 6.59 -18.45 -8.25
CA PRO A 37 7.26 -17.37 -8.95
C PRO A 37 7.43 -16.23 -7.94
N GLN A 38 8.68 -15.93 -7.62
CA GLN A 38 9.02 -14.84 -6.72
C GLN A 38 8.53 -13.57 -7.39
N GLN A 39 7.33 -13.14 -7.01
CA GLN A 39 6.72 -11.93 -7.55
C GLN A 39 7.70 -10.81 -7.26
N ALA A 40 8.32 -10.27 -8.32
CA ALA A 40 9.24 -9.18 -8.19
C ALA A 40 8.49 -8.04 -7.50
N GLN A 41 8.83 -7.78 -6.23
CA GLN A 41 8.28 -6.65 -5.51
C GLN A 41 8.59 -5.42 -6.34
N PRO A 42 7.59 -4.58 -6.67
CA PRO A 42 7.84 -3.41 -7.50
C PRO A 42 8.92 -2.57 -6.81
N GLN A 43 10.05 -2.40 -7.48
CA GLN A 43 11.15 -1.62 -6.95
C GLN A 43 10.71 -0.16 -6.97
N ILE A 44 10.23 0.32 -5.83
CA ILE A 44 9.86 1.72 -5.65
C ILE A 44 11.15 2.54 -5.75
N GLU A 45 11.21 3.44 -6.72
CA GLU A 45 12.36 4.31 -6.90
C GLU A 45 12.50 5.24 -5.69
N PRO A 46 13.73 5.45 -5.18
CA PRO A 46 13.96 6.31 -4.02
C PRO A 46 13.47 7.74 -4.30
N VAL A 47 13.08 8.47 -3.27
CA VAL A 47 12.68 9.88 -3.41
C VAL A 47 13.91 10.75 -3.58
N THR A 48 13.96 11.52 -4.66
CA THR A 48 15.00 12.50 -4.93
C THR A 48 14.75 13.80 -4.16
N ASP A 49 15.79 14.61 -3.95
CA ASP A 49 15.64 15.87 -3.23
C ASP A 49 14.78 16.89 -4.02
N ALA A 50 14.67 16.77 -5.34
CA ALA A 50 13.73 17.56 -6.15
C ALA A 50 12.27 17.18 -5.86
N GLU A 51 11.96 15.89 -5.81
CA GLU A 51 10.61 15.40 -5.48
C GLU A 51 10.19 15.74 -4.05
N ILE A 52 11.16 15.98 -3.15
CA ILE A 52 10.91 16.48 -1.79
C ILE A 52 10.39 17.92 -1.83
N SER A 53 11.06 18.83 -2.55
CA SER A 53 10.59 20.20 -2.74
C SER A 53 9.22 20.24 -3.44
N GLN A 54 9.07 19.50 -4.54
CA GLN A 54 7.81 19.41 -5.30
C GLN A 54 6.67 18.84 -4.45
N PHE A 55 6.93 17.83 -3.60
CA PHE A 55 5.92 17.27 -2.72
C PHE A 55 5.49 18.27 -1.65
N VAL A 56 6.41 19.06 -1.09
CA VAL A 56 6.06 20.11 -0.11
C VAL A 56 5.20 21.21 -0.75
N ALA A 57 5.59 21.74 -1.91
CA ALA A 57 4.79 22.73 -2.64
C ALA A 57 3.40 22.18 -3.02
N ALA A 58 3.34 20.93 -3.51
CA ALA A 58 2.07 20.28 -3.83
C ALA A 58 1.18 20.04 -2.58
N ASN A 59 1.76 19.80 -1.40
CA ASN A 59 0.99 19.70 -0.15
C ASN A 59 0.44 21.06 0.29
N GLU A 60 1.15 22.16 0.04
CA GLU A 60 0.67 23.51 0.32
C GLU A 60 -0.54 23.82 -0.59
N ALA A 61 -0.40 23.68 -1.91
CA ALA A 61 -1.49 23.92 -2.86
C ALA A 61 -2.72 23.02 -2.63
N VAL A 62 -2.52 21.72 -2.35
CA VAL A 62 -3.62 20.79 -1.98
C VAL A 62 -4.29 21.21 -0.66
N SER A 63 -3.54 21.77 0.29
CA SER A 63 -4.09 22.28 1.55
C SER A 63 -4.90 23.57 1.36
N GLU A 64 -4.50 24.46 0.44
CA GLU A 64 -5.27 25.65 0.08
C GLU A 64 -6.61 25.27 -0.58
N ILE A 65 -6.59 24.37 -1.57
CA ILE A 65 -7.80 23.85 -2.23
C ILE A 65 -8.72 23.18 -1.20
N ALA A 66 -8.17 22.37 -0.29
CA ALA A 66 -8.94 21.76 0.79
C ALA A 66 -9.56 22.80 1.74
N ALA A 67 -8.87 23.90 2.02
CA ALA A 67 -9.36 25.00 2.85
C ALA A 67 -10.48 25.81 2.17
N GLU A 68 -10.40 26.04 0.85
CA GLU A 68 -11.46 26.69 0.06
C GLU A 68 -12.71 25.80 -0.09
N VAL A 69 -12.53 24.50 -0.34
CA VAL A 69 -13.63 23.56 -0.59
C VAL A 69 -14.36 23.16 0.70
N THR A 70 -13.66 23.08 1.83
CA THR A 70 -14.24 22.71 3.14
C THR A 70 -15.48 23.52 3.57
N PRO A 71 -15.51 24.87 3.51
CA PRO A 71 -16.70 25.65 3.85
C PRO A 71 -17.82 25.46 2.82
N GLN A 72 -17.49 25.26 1.54
CA GLN A 72 -18.46 25.02 0.48
C GLN A 72 -19.18 23.68 0.67
N LEU A 73 -18.44 22.60 1.00
CA LEU A 73 -19.01 21.29 1.35
C LEU A 73 -19.92 21.33 2.59
N LYS A 74 -19.65 22.25 3.54
CA LYS A 74 -20.50 22.48 4.72
C LYS A 74 -21.76 23.30 4.40
N ALA A 75 -21.79 24.00 3.27
CA ALA A 75 -22.93 24.79 2.79
C ALA A 75 -23.78 24.04 1.72
N ALA A 76 -23.27 22.96 1.16
CA ALA A 76 -23.99 22.11 0.21
C ALA A 76 -25.31 21.60 0.81
N SER A 77 -26.41 21.86 0.12
CA SER A 77 -27.77 21.60 0.65
C SER A 77 -28.27 20.18 0.37
N ASP A 78 -27.60 19.43 -0.50
CA ASP A 78 -27.95 18.08 -0.90
C ASP A 78 -26.71 17.25 -1.31
N GLU A 79 -26.92 15.94 -1.48
CA GLU A 79 -25.87 14.95 -1.78
C GLU A 79 -25.31 15.07 -3.21
N ALA A 80 -26.04 15.67 -4.16
CA ALA A 80 -25.56 15.85 -5.53
C ALA A 80 -24.57 17.01 -5.61
N ALA A 81 -24.95 18.18 -5.07
CA ALA A 81 -24.05 19.35 -4.96
C ALA A 81 -22.78 19.02 -4.15
N ALA A 82 -22.91 18.22 -3.09
CA ALA A 82 -21.76 17.78 -2.30
C ALA A 82 -20.83 16.82 -3.06
N LYS A 83 -21.32 16.06 -4.06
CA LYS A 83 -20.51 15.16 -4.89
C LYS A 83 -19.85 15.86 -6.06
N GLU A 84 -20.55 16.79 -6.71
CA GLU A 84 -20.01 17.66 -7.76
C GLU A 84 -18.78 18.41 -7.23
N LEU A 85 -18.94 19.10 -6.09
CA LEU A 85 -17.86 19.79 -5.40
C LEU A 85 -16.72 18.87 -4.91
N GLN A 86 -16.98 17.58 -4.62
CA GLN A 86 -15.94 16.60 -4.31
C GLN A 86 -15.18 16.12 -5.56
N ALA A 87 -15.81 16.11 -6.73
CA ALA A 87 -15.16 15.78 -8.00
C ALA A 87 -14.26 16.95 -8.45
N ASP A 88 -14.82 18.16 -8.52
CA ASP A 88 -14.11 19.38 -8.88
C ASP A 88 -12.85 19.60 -8.01
N ALA A 89 -12.98 19.37 -6.69
CA ALA A 89 -11.86 19.47 -5.76
C ALA A 89 -10.77 18.42 -6.01
N GLN A 90 -11.12 17.18 -6.37
CA GLN A 90 -10.14 16.16 -6.73
C GLN A 90 -9.44 16.50 -8.05
N GLU A 91 -10.16 17.01 -9.05
CA GLU A 91 -9.56 17.45 -10.32
C GLU A 91 -8.59 18.62 -10.09
N GLN A 92 -8.95 19.60 -9.26
CA GLN A 92 -8.08 20.72 -8.87
C GLN A 92 -6.84 20.25 -8.09
N MET A 93 -7.00 19.34 -7.11
CA MET A 93 -5.86 18.79 -6.36
C MET A 93 -4.90 18.01 -7.27
N ILE A 94 -5.43 17.23 -8.22
CA ILE A 94 -4.62 16.52 -9.22
C ILE A 94 -3.92 17.52 -10.15
N ALA A 95 -4.60 18.59 -10.58
CA ALA A 95 -3.99 19.64 -11.38
C ALA A 95 -2.80 20.31 -10.66
N ALA A 96 -3.00 20.76 -9.40
CA ALA A 96 -1.95 21.39 -8.61
C ALA A 96 -0.72 20.48 -8.39
N ILE A 97 -0.93 19.18 -8.11
CA ILE A 97 0.18 18.22 -8.00
C ILE A 97 0.97 18.10 -9.32
N ASN A 98 0.27 18.11 -10.46
CA ASN A 98 0.88 18.07 -11.79
C ASN A 98 1.59 19.38 -12.19
N GLU A 99 1.11 20.54 -11.72
CA GLU A 99 1.73 21.85 -11.96
C GLU A 99 3.07 21.99 -11.23
N GLU A 100 3.19 21.43 -10.02
CA GLU A 100 4.47 21.26 -9.30
C GLU A 100 5.36 20.16 -9.93
N GLY A 101 4.90 19.46 -10.97
CA GLY A 101 5.69 18.49 -11.73
C GLY A 101 5.79 17.09 -11.11
N LEU A 102 4.91 16.75 -10.18
CA LEU A 102 4.69 15.37 -9.70
C LEU A 102 3.46 14.76 -10.36
N SER A 103 3.38 13.42 -10.45
CA SER A 103 2.09 12.77 -10.71
C SER A 103 1.34 12.54 -9.40
N ALA A 104 -0.01 12.53 -9.44
CA ALA A 104 -0.83 12.19 -8.28
C ALA A 104 -0.49 10.80 -7.69
N ASP A 105 -0.10 9.84 -8.53
CA ASP A 105 0.40 8.52 -8.11
C ASP A 105 1.73 8.63 -7.34
N ARG A 106 2.70 9.40 -7.85
CA ARG A 106 4.02 9.56 -7.21
C ARG A 106 3.93 10.38 -5.92
N PHE A 107 3.10 11.43 -5.89
CA PHE A 107 2.74 12.15 -4.67
C PHE A 107 2.16 11.19 -3.61
N THR A 108 1.18 10.36 -4.01
CA THR A 108 0.56 9.36 -3.13
C THR A 108 1.57 8.29 -2.67
N GLN A 109 2.54 7.93 -3.50
CA GLN A 109 3.63 7.01 -3.17
C GLN A 109 4.65 7.64 -2.19
N ILE A 110 5.00 8.93 -2.35
CA ILE A 110 5.87 9.68 -1.42
C ILE A 110 5.20 9.80 -0.06
N ALA A 111 3.90 10.10 -0.01
CA ALA A 111 3.12 10.11 1.22
C ALA A 111 3.11 8.75 1.95
N GLN A 112 3.02 7.64 1.22
CA GLN A 112 3.12 6.28 1.79
C GLN A 112 4.54 5.97 2.28
N MET A 113 5.56 6.28 1.49
CA MET A 113 6.97 6.08 1.90
C MET A 113 7.29 6.88 3.17
N ALA A 114 6.81 8.12 3.29
CA ALA A 114 6.99 8.96 4.49
C ALA A 114 6.28 8.43 5.76
N GLN A 115 5.40 7.43 5.64
CA GLN A 115 4.83 6.71 6.79
C GLN A 115 5.72 5.53 7.23
N MET A 116 6.63 5.07 6.37
CA MET A 116 7.47 3.88 6.58
C MET A 116 8.96 4.23 6.79
N ASP A 117 9.42 5.33 6.19
CA ASP A 117 10.79 5.83 6.24
C ASP A 117 10.86 7.11 7.10
N ALA A 118 11.54 7.01 8.24
CA ALA A 118 11.71 8.10 9.18
C ALA A 118 12.74 9.16 8.73
N GLU A 119 13.70 8.82 7.86
CA GLU A 119 14.64 9.80 7.30
C GLU A 119 13.94 10.63 6.23
N LEU A 120 13.20 10.02 5.31
CA LEU A 120 12.36 10.73 4.34
C LEU A 120 11.35 11.64 5.04
N ALA A 121 10.65 11.13 6.05
CA ALA A 121 9.72 11.94 6.85
C ALA A 121 10.42 13.10 7.58
N THR A 122 11.71 12.98 7.88
CA THR A 122 12.50 14.07 8.50
C THR A 122 12.92 15.09 7.45
N LYS A 123 13.36 14.67 6.25
CA LYS A 123 13.65 15.58 5.13
C LYS A 123 12.43 16.42 4.75
N LEU A 124 11.28 15.78 4.53
CA LEU A 124 10.02 16.45 4.16
C LEU A 124 9.60 17.51 5.19
N ARG A 125 9.82 17.26 6.49
CA ARG A 125 9.57 18.25 7.55
C ARG A 125 10.60 19.37 7.60
N ALA A 126 11.85 19.10 7.24
CA ALA A 126 12.88 20.14 7.17
C ALA A 126 12.61 21.12 6.02
N GLU A 127 12.28 20.58 4.85
CA GLU A 127 11.89 21.35 3.65
C GLU A 127 10.68 22.26 3.95
N MET A 128 9.62 21.72 4.57
CA MET A 128 8.42 22.47 4.99
C MET A 128 8.64 23.50 6.12
N ASN A 129 9.89 23.71 6.57
CA ASN A 129 10.27 24.72 7.58
C ASN A 129 11.50 25.56 7.15
N SER A 130 11.86 25.56 5.87
CA SER A 130 13.04 26.25 5.30
C SER A 130 12.72 27.62 4.72
#